data_AF-X6D8D5-F1
#
_entry.id   AF-X6D8D5-F1
#
_cell.length_a   1.000
_cell.length_b   1.000
_cell.length_c   1.000
_cell.angle_alpha   90.00
_cell.angle_beta   90.00
_cell.angle_gamma   90.00
#
_symmetry.space_group_name_H-M   'P 1'
#
loop_
_entity.id
_entity.type
_entity.pdbx_description
1 polymer ?
#
loop_
_entity_poly.entity_id
_entity_poly.type
_entity_poly.pdbx_seq_one_letter_code
_entity_poly.pdbx_strand_id
1 'polypeptide(L)'
;MLARLTKPSTTAAFDLVIPERPAAIAEANVALQQATVARQAEQHRHVEAGQQLAAQRLGEPITITQAEVEEIGAGLAPLFEAEEAAKTLRDDAMQAFQATIGPAVSPQLKAYRQAVSQTIADLEQLLKLGPEFKRKALLAGIDLNRIDRLPGFTPLLLERLDHLRKALDRAA
;
A
#
# COMPACT_ATOMS: atom_id res chain seq x y z
N MET A 1 -46.63 17.69 -15.60
CA MET A 1 -46.24 16.84 -14.46
C MET A 1 -44.73 16.72 -14.45
N LEU A 2 -44.06 17.44 -13.56
CA LEU A 2 -42.60 17.39 -13.42
C LEU A 2 -42.23 16.05 -12.78
N ALA A 3 -41.69 15.14 -13.59
CA ALA A 3 -41.07 13.92 -13.09
C ALA A 3 -40.03 14.33 -12.04
N ARG A 4 -40.24 13.89 -10.80
CA ARG A 4 -39.23 13.97 -9.75
C ARG A 4 -38.02 13.23 -10.29
N LEU A 5 -37.03 13.97 -10.78
CA LEU A 5 -35.70 13.43 -11.08
C LEU A 5 -35.22 12.78 -9.78
N THR A 6 -35.29 11.46 -9.74
CA THR A 6 -34.63 10.64 -8.75
C THR A 6 -33.19 11.12 -8.69
N LYS A 7 -32.77 11.60 -7.51
CA LYS A 7 -31.38 11.99 -7.23
C LYS A 7 -30.46 10.95 -7.87
N PRO A 8 -29.51 11.32 -8.76
CA PRO A 8 -28.52 10.37 -9.23
C PRO A 8 -27.76 9.89 -7.99
N SER A 9 -27.95 8.63 -7.63
CA SER A 9 -27.20 7.97 -6.57
C SER A 9 -25.82 7.62 -7.12
N THR A 10 -24.97 8.62 -7.31
CA THR A 10 -23.58 8.41 -7.75
C THR A 10 -22.62 8.83 -6.67
N THR A 11 -22.85 8.32 -5.47
CA THR A 11 -21.75 7.93 -4.59
C THR A 11 -21.92 6.43 -4.38
N ALA A 12 -21.50 5.66 -5.38
CA ALA A 12 -21.06 4.31 -5.08
C ALA A 12 -19.91 4.51 -4.09
N ALA A 13 -20.19 4.35 -2.81
CA ALA A 13 -19.16 4.35 -1.78
C ALA A 13 -18.28 3.15 -2.10
N PHE A 14 -17.18 3.39 -2.81
CA PHE A 14 -16.16 2.39 -2.99
C PHE A 14 -15.50 2.24 -1.62
N ASP A 15 -15.92 1.23 -0.87
CA ASP A 15 -15.25 0.82 0.35
C ASP A 15 -13.90 0.21 -0.05
N LEU A 16 -12.93 1.10 -0.28
CA LEU A 16 -11.52 0.77 -0.51
C LEU A 16 -10.93 0.29 0.81
N VAL A 17 -11.25 -0.94 1.19
CA VAL A 17 -10.77 -1.57 2.41
C VAL A 17 -9.50 -2.34 2.09
N ILE A 18 -8.40 -1.93 2.71
CA ILE A 18 -7.17 -2.72 2.70
C ILE A 18 -7.39 -3.90 3.65
N PRO A 19 -7.14 -5.15 3.22
CA PRO A 19 -7.23 -6.31 4.11
C PRO A 19 -6.39 -6.11 5.37
N GLU A 20 -6.94 -6.50 6.53
CA GLU A 20 -6.20 -6.45 7.78
C GLU A 20 -4.98 -7.37 7.72
N ARG A 21 -3.90 -6.96 8.39
CA ARG A 21 -2.70 -7.79 8.50
C ARG A 21 -3.04 -9.05 9.31
N PRO A 22 -2.74 -10.26 8.81
CA PRO A 22 -3.05 -11.48 9.51
C PRO A 22 -2.24 -11.60 10.81
N ALA A 23 -2.87 -12.17 11.84
CA ALA A 23 -2.25 -12.41 13.15
C ALA A 23 -0.96 -13.25 13.05
N ALA A 24 -0.87 -14.15 12.06
CA ALA A 24 0.31 -14.96 11.79
C ALA A 24 1.59 -14.14 11.57
N ILE A 25 1.51 -12.93 10.99
CA ILE A 25 2.68 -12.05 10.83
C ILE A 25 3.10 -11.46 12.18
N ALA A 26 2.13 -11.12 13.04
CA ALA A 26 2.43 -10.63 14.38
C ALA A 26 3.09 -11.72 15.24
N GLU A 27 2.58 -12.95 15.17
CA GLU A 27 3.16 -14.12 15.84
C GLU A 27 4.59 -14.42 15.34
N ALA A 28 4.81 -14.38 14.03
CA ALA A 28 6.14 -14.57 13.44
C ALA A 28 7.14 -13.46 13.85
N ASN A 29 6.68 -12.22 13.99
CA ASN A 29 7.53 -11.12 14.49
C ASN A 29 7.91 -11.32 15.98
N VAL A 30 6.97 -11.80 16.79
CA VAL A 30 7.26 -12.13 18.20
C VAL A 30 8.28 -13.27 18.29
N ALA A 31 8.12 -14.32 17.48
CA ALA A 31 9.07 -15.43 17.42
C ALA A 31 10.47 -14.99 16.98
N LEU A 32 10.56 -14.12 15.96
CA LEU A 32 11.84 -13.54 15.53
C LEU A 32 12.48 -12.71 16.65
N GLN A 33 11.71 -11.86 17.32
CA GLN A 33 12.21 -11.06 18.43
C GLN A 33 12.78 -11.93 19.56
N GLN A 34 12.08 -13.02 19.91
CA GLN A 34 12.55 -13.96 20.93
C GLN A 34 13.85 -14.67 20.51
N ALA A 35 13.95 -15.10 19.25
CA ALA A 35 15.16 -15.73 18.71
C ALA A 35 16.35 -14.75 18.71
N THR A 36 16.14 -13.50 18.27
CA THR A 36 17.18 -12.46 18.28
C THR A 36 17.63 -12.13 19.70
N VAL A 37 16.72 -12.03 20.68
CA VAL A 37 17.06 -11.78 22.09
C VAL A 37 17.88 -12.93 22.66
N ALA A 38 17.48 -14.19 22.41
CA ALA A 38 18.21 -15.37 22.86
C ALA A 38 19.64 -15.41 22.28
N ARG A 39 19.77 -15.13 20.98
CA ARG A 39 21.08 -15.04 20.32
C ARG A 39 21.95 -13.92 20.88
N GLN A 40 21.39 -12.72 21.06
CA GLN A 40 22.13 -11.59 21.63
C GLN A 40 22.62 -11.89 23.04
N ALA A 41 21.77 -12.49 23.88
CA ALA A 41 22.14 -12.86 25.24
C ALA A 41 23.33 -13.83 25.28
N GLU A 42 23.32 -14.89 24.46
CA GLU A 42 24.45 -15.82 24.38
C GLU A 42 25.68 -15.20 23.72
N GLN A 43 25.50 -14.33 22.72
CA GLN A 43 26.64 -13.65 22.10
C GLN A 43 27.34 -12.72 23.12
N HIS A 44 26.57 -12.04 23.96
CA HIS A 44 27.11 -11.25 25.06
C HIS A 44 27.92 -12.13 26.03
N ARG A 45 27.38 -13.28 26.43
CA ARG A 45 28.10 -14.25 27.29
C ARG A 45 29.40 -14.72 26.66
N HIS A 46 29.41 -15.04 25.37
CA HIS A 46 30.63 -15.43 24.65
C HIS A 46 31.68 -14.32 24.61
N VAL A 47 31.25 -13.07 24.36
CA VAL A 47 32.15 -11.91 24.35
C VAL A 47 32.71 -11.64 25.76
N GLU A 48 31.89 -11.71 26.79
CA GLU A 48 32.31 -11.56 28.19
C GLU A 48 33.30 -12.66 28.59
N ALA A 49 33.02 -13.90 28.23
CA ALA A 49 33.91 -15.05 28.45
C ALA A 49 35.28 -14.86 27.77
N GLY A 50 35.29 -14.40 26.52
CA GLY A 50 36.52 -14.07 25.80
C GLY A 50 37.30 -12.90 26.42
N GLN A 51 36.61 -11.86 26.92
CA GLN A 51 37.25 -10.75 27.63
C GLN A 51 37.87 -11.21 28.96
N GLN A 52 37.17 -12.07 29.71
CA GLN A 52 37.68 -12.65 30.96
C GLN A 52 38.91 -13.52 30.71
N LEU A 53 38.91 -14.33 29.64
CA LEU A 53 40.08 -15.12 29.25
C LEU A 53 41.29 -14.21 28.95
N ALA A 54 41.08 -13.13 28.19
CA ALA A 54 42.15 -12.19 27.83
C ALA A 54 42.66 -11.36 29.01
N ALA A 55 41.83 -11.12 30.03
CA ALA A 55 42.18 -10.31 31.20
C ALA A 55 42.99 -11.10 32.27
N GLN A 56 43.07 -12.43 32.16
CA GLN A 56 43.79 -13.25 33.13
C GLN A 56 45.30 -12.97 33.11
N ARG A 57 45.87 -12.69 34.29
CA ARG A 57 47.30 -12.42 34.47
C ARG A 57 48.04 -13.67 34.94
N LEU A 58 49.30 -13.82 34.52
CA LEU A 58 50.16 -14.91 35.00
C LEU A 58 50.32 -14.84 36.52
N GLY A 59 49.87 -15.87 37.23
CA GLY A 59 49.99 -16.01 38.69
C GLY A 59 48.69 -15.86 39.47
N GLU A 60 47.59 -15.44 38.83
CA GLU A 60 46.24 -15.44 39.41
C GLU A 60 45.52 -16.79 39.13
N PRO A 61 44.54 -17.19 39.97
CA PRO A 61 43.77 -18.40 39.72
C PRO A 61 42.94 -18.26 38.43
N ILE A 62 42.94 -19.32 37.62
CA ILE A 62 42.22 -19.37 36.33
C ILE A 62 40.71 -19.27 36.61
N THR A 63 40.05 -18.28 36.01
CA THR A 63 38.61 -18.04 36.16
C THR A 63 37.78 -18.63 35.02
N ILE A 64 38.35 -18.73 33.82
CA ILE A 64 37.72 -19.34 32.65
C ILE A 64 38.80 -19.95 31.74
N THR A 65 38.51 -21.10 31.16
CA THR A 65 39.41 -21.83 30.27
C THR A 65 39.05 -21.60 28.80
N GLN A 66 40.01 -21.79 27.90
CA GLN A 66 39.79 -21.72 26.46
C GLN A 66 38.67 -22.67 26.00
N ALA A 67 38.62 -23.88 26.56
CA ALA A 67 37.61 -24.88 26.24
C ALA A 67 36.19 -24.42 26.60
N GLU A 68 36.02 -23.73 27.73
CA GLU A 68 34.72 -23.17 28.14
C GLU A 68 34.27 -22.03 27.21
N VAL A 69 35.19 -21.19 26.74
CA VAL A 69 34.87 -20.14 25.74
C VAL A 69 34.43 -20.77 24.42
N GLU A 70 35.14 -21.81 23.97
CA GLU A 70 34.79 -22.55 22.75
C GLU A 70 33.46 -23.29 22.86
N GLU A 71 33.13 -23.85 24.03
CA GLU A 71 31.85 -24.50 24.30
C GLU A 71 30.68 -23.49 24.24
N ILE A 72 30.84 -22.30 24.82
CA ILE A 72 29.87 -21.20 24.69
C ILE A 72 29.72 -20.77 23.22
N GLY A 73 30.84 -20.71 22.50
CA GLY A 73 30.86 -20.38 21.06
C GLY A 73 30.11 -21.41 20.21
N ALA A 74 30.26 -22.70 20.51
CA ALA A 74 29.53 -23.78 19.86
C ALA A 74 28.01 -23.69 20.11
N GLY A 75 27.59 -23.19 21.28
CA GLY A 75 26.20 -22.94 21.63
C GLY A 75 25.51 -21.84 20.80
N LEU A 76 26.26 -20.98 20.11
CA LEU A 76 25.70 -19.92 19.26
C LEU A 76 25.16 -20.42 17.92
N ALA A 77 25.77 -21.45 17.34
CA ALA A 77 25.39 -21.99 16.03
C ALA A 77 23.88 -22.33 15.93
N PRO A 78 23.28 -23.10 16.85
CA PRO A 78 21.84 -23.38 16.80
C PRO A 78 20.96 -22.13 16.99
N LEU A 79 21.45 -21.07 17.67
CA LEU A 79 20.71 -19.83 17.85
C LEU A 79 20.67 -18.97 16.59
N PHE A 80 21.75 -18.98 15.79
CA PHE A 80 21.75 -18.36 14.47
C PHE A 80 20.80 -19.09 13.51
N GLU A 81 20.79 -20.43 13.55
CA GLU A 81 19.86 -21.23 12.74
C GLU A 81 18.39 -20.98 13.15
N ALA A 82 18.11 -20.86 14.45
CA ALA A 82 16.78 -20.53 14.95
C ALA A 82 16.32 -19.12 14.53
N GLU A 83 17.21 -18.12 14.52
CA GLU A 83 16.91 -16.77 14.06
C GLU A 83 16.60 -16.74 12.55
N GLU A 84 17.41 -17.40 11.72
CA GLU A 84 17.16 -17.48 10.27
C GLU A 84 15.87 -18.26 9.95
N ALA A 85 15.57 -19.33 10.68
CA ALA A 85 14.30 -20.03 10.55
C ALA A 85 13.09 -19.13 10.90
N ALA A 86 13.15 -18.38 12.01
CA ALA A 86 12.09 -17.46 12.41
C ALA A 86 11.92 -16.31 11.40
N LYS A 87 13.02 -15.81 10.84
CA LYS A 87 13.01 -14.79 9.79
C LYS A 87 12.37 -15.29 8.50
N THR A 88 12.70 -16.52 8.09
CA THR A 88 12.12 -17.16 6.91
C THR A 88 10.60 -17.31 7.06
N LEU A 89 10.14 -17.78 8.23
CA LEU A 89 8.70 -17.87 8.52
C LEU A 89 7.96 -16.53 8.44
N ARG A 90 8.58 -15.45 8.96
CA ARG A 90 8.03 -14.09 8.84
C ARG A 90 7.94 -13.65 7.39
N ASP A 91 8.99 -13.90 6.62
CA ASP A 91 9.09 -13.47 5.22
C ASP A 91 8.09 -14.24 4.35
N ASP A 92 7.94 -15.54 4.57
CA ASP A 92 6.93 -16.37 3.91
C ASP A 92 5.51 -15.90 4.23
N ALA A 93 5.21 -15.61 5.50
CA ALA A 93 3.91 -15.08 5.92
C ALA A 93 3.63 -13.70 5.29
N MET A 94 4.65 -12.84 5.19
CA MET A 94 4.54 -11.54 4.54
C MET A 94 4.33 -11.67 3.03
N GLN A 95 5.06 -12.55 2.35
CA GLN A 95 4.91 -12.79 0.91
C GLN A 95 3.53 -13.36 0.60
N ALA A 96 3.06 -14.33 1.39
CA ALA A 96 1.71 -14.88 1.25
C ALA A 96 0.63 -13.80 1.42
N PHE A 97 0.80 -12.89 2.38
CA PHE A 97 -0.12 -11.78 2.55
C PHE A 97 -0.05 -10.78 1.37
N GLN A 98 1.14 -10.41 0.91
CA GLN A 98 1.28 -9.52 -0.25
C GLN A 98 0.66 -10.11 -1.52
N ALA A 99 0.79 -11.43 -1.72
CA ALA A 99 0.17 -12.13 -2.84
C ALA A 99 -1.37 -12.09 -2.82
N THR A 100 -1.98 -11.94 -1.63
CA THR A 100 -3.44 -11.85 -1.48
C THR A 100 -3.99 -10.42 -1.57
N ILE A 101 -3.19 -9.41 -1.22
CA ILE A 101 -3.61 -7.99 -1.30
C ILE A 101 -3.90 -7.56 -2.75
N GLY A 102 -3.03 -7.91 -3.69
CA GLY A 102 -3.17 -7.50 -5.09
C GLY A 102 -4.52 -7.92 -5.69
N PRO A 103 -4.87 -9.22 -5.66
CA PRO A 103 -6.18 -9.71 -6.10
C PRO A 103 -7.37 -9.16 -5.32
N ALA A 104 -7.24 -8.87 -4.02
CA ALA A 104 -8.32 -8.32 -3.22
C ALA A 104 -8.67 -6.87 -3.60
N VAL A 105 -7.65 -6.04 -3.86
CA VAL A 105 -7.82 -4.60 -4.08
C VAL A 105 -7.96 -4.24 -5.56
N SER A 106 -7.37 -5.04 -6.47
CA SER A 106 -7.37 -4.78 -7.92
C SER A 106 -8.76 -4.60 -8.54
N PRO A 107 -9.78 -5.44 -8.24
CA PRO A 107 -11.12 -5.28 -8.80
C PRO A 107 -11.79 -3.98 -8.38
N GLN A 108 -11.66 -3.60 -7.11
CA GLN A 108 -12.25 -2.37 -6.57
C GLN A 108 -11.59 -1.12 -7.18
N LEU A 109 -10.26 -1.12 -7.31
CA LEU A 109 -9.54 -0.03 -7.98
C LEU A 109 -9.92 0.09 -9.45
N LYS A 110 -10.08 -1.04 -10.15
CA LYS A 110 -10.55 -1.05 -11.54
C LYS A 110 -11.97 -0.49 -11.66
N ALA A 111 -12.87 -0.90 -10.77
CA ALA A 111 -14.24 -0.40 -10.74
C ALA A 111 -14.30 1.11 -10.45
N TYR A 112 -13.51 1.58 -9.50
CA TYR A 112 -13.36 3.00 -9.20
C TYR A 112 -12.85 3.78 -10.41
N ARG A 113 -11.77 3.32 -11.05
CA ARG A 113 -11.23 3.95 -12.26
C ARG A 113 -12.26 4.00 -13.37
N GLN A 114 -12.96 2.89 -13.62
CA GLN A 114 -14.00 2.82 -14.65
C GLN A 114 -15.13 3.81 -14.37
N ALA A 115 -15.58 3.95 -13.12
CA ALA A 115 -16.60 4.90 -12.74
C ALA A 115 -16.15 6.36 -12.95
N VAL A 116 -14.90 6.69 -12.61
CA VAL A 116 -14.33 8.02 -12.88
C VAL A 116 -14.25 8.29 -14.38
N SER A 117 -13.74 7.34 -15.16
CA SER A 117 -13.66 7.45 -16.62
C SER A 117 -15.04 7.61 -17.27
N GLN A 118 -16.05 6.87 -16.80
CA GLN A 118 -17.42 7.00 -17.29
C GLN A 118 -18.00 8.39 -16.97
N THR A 119 -17.79 8.87 -15.75
CA THR A 119 -18.28 10.20 -15.34
C THR A 119 -17.65 11.32 -16.17
N ILE A 120 -16.36 11.21 -16.51
CA ILE A 120 -15.68 12.16 -17.40
C ILE A 120 -16.29 12.10 -18.80
N ALA A 121 -16.55 10.90 -19.35
CA ALA A 121 -17.18 10.74 -20.65
C ALA A 121 -18.61 11.32 -20.69
N ASP A 122 -19.40 11.11 -19.63
CA ASP A 122 -20.75 11.66 -19.50
C ASP A 122 -20.71 13.20 -19.45
N LEU A 123 -19.75 13.78 -18.71
CA LEU A 123 -19.52 15.22 -18.68
C LEU A 123 -19.11 15.78 -20.05
N GLU A 124 -18.20 15.11 -20.76
CA GLU A 124 -17.81 15.48 -22.13
C GLU A 124 -19.02 15.48 -23.07
N GLN A 125 -19.91 14.48 -22.96
CA GLN A 125 -21.11 14.40 -23.77
C GLN A 125 -22.10 15.53 -23.45
N LEU A 126 -22.35 15.80 -22.17
CA LEU A 126 -23.23 16.89 -21.74
C LEU A 126 -22.73 18.25 -22.22
N LEU A 127 -21.42 18.50 -22.14
CA LEU A 127 -20.81 19.75 -22.60
C LEU A 127 -20.89 19.92 -24.13
N LYS A 128 -20.93 18.84 -24.91
CA LYS A 128 -21.11 18.89 -26.38
C LYS A 128 -22.55 19.25 -26.80
N LEU A 129 -23.55 18.90 -25.99
CA LEU A 129 -24.96 19.18 -26.30
C LEU A 129 -25.27 20.67 -26.37
N GLY A 130 -24.63 21.50 -25.53
CA GLY A 130 -24.84 22.95 -25.50
C GLY A 130 -24.56 23.64 -26.85
N PRO A 131 -23.35 23.50 -27.42
CA PRO A 131 -23.02 24.02 -28.75
C PRO A 131 -23.91 23.47 -29.88
N GLU A 132 -24.21 22.17 -29.85
CA GLU A 132 -25.08 21.56 -30.87
C GLU A 132 -26.48 22.15 -30.83
N PHE A 133 -27.04 22.30 -29.63
CA PHE A 133 -28.36 22.91 -29.43
C PHE A 133 -28.34 24.39 -29.82
N LYS A 134 -27.29 25.14 -29.46
CA LYS A 134 -27.11 26.53 -29.89
C LYS A 134 -27.09 26.66 -31.42
N ARG A 135 -26.38 25.78 -32.11
CA ARG A 135 -26.37 25.74 -33.59
C ARG A 135 -27.75 25.43 -34.16
N LYS A 136 -28.47 24.45 -33.60
CA LYS A 136 -29.83 24.11 -34.03
C LYS A 136 -30.80 25.28 -33.82
N ALA A 137 -30.73 25.98 -32.70
CA ALA A 137 -31.57 27.14 -32.42
C ALA A 137 -31.27 28.32 -33.34
N LEU A 138 -29.99 28.59 -33.64
CA LEU A 138 -29.59 29.60 -34.63
C LEU A 138 -30.16 29.29 -36.03
N LEU A 139 -30.10 28.03 -36.47
CA LEU A 139 -30.70 27.59 -37.74
C LEU A 139 -32.23 27.75 -37.76
N ALA A 140 -32.88 27.63 -36.60
CA ALA A 140 -34.31 27.87 -36.43
C ALA A 140 -34.67 29.36 -36.24
N GLY A 141 -33.69 30.27 -36.27
CA GLY A 141 -33.90 31.72 -36.06
C GLY A 141 -34.17 32.12 -34.61
N ILE A 142 -33.94 31.23 -33.64
CA ILE A 142 -34.17 31.47 -32.21
C ILE A 142 -32.86 31.94 -31.57
N ASP A 143 -32.88 33.15 -31.00
CA ASP A 143 -31.78 33.68 -30.20
C ASP A 143 -31.88 33.21 -28.74
N LEU A 144 -31.20 32.10 -28.43
CA LEU A 144 -31.19 31.51 -27.08
C LEU A 144 -30.63 32.45 -26.01
N ASN A 145 -29.79 33.43 -26.38
CA ASN A 145 -29.20 34.36 -25.40
C ASN A 145 -30.26 35.26 -24.72
N ARG A 146 -31.45 35.34 -25.31
CA ARG A 146 -32.60 36.07 -24.74
C ARG A 146 -33.39 35.26 -23.72
N ILE A 147 -33.23 33.94 -23.71
CA ILE A 147 -33.99 33.02 -22.86
C ILE A 147 -33.15 32.63 -21.65
N ASP A 148 -31.97 32.04 -21.88
CA ASP A 148 -31.02 31.69 -20.82
C ASP A 148 -29.61 31.44 -21.40
N ARG A 149 -28.59 31.53 -20.55
CA ARG A 149 -27.21 31.20 -20.93
C ARG A 149 -27.01 29.70 -20.82
N LEU A 150 -26.94 29.03 -21.97
CA LEU A 150 -26.47 27.65 -22.01
C LEU A 150 -25.07 27.55 -21.36
N PRO A 151 -24.79 26.48 -20.60
CA PRO A 151 -23.44 26.23 -20.11
C PRO A 151 -22.48 26.25 -21.31
N GLY A 152 -21.60 27.25 -21.29
CA GLY A 152 -20.73 27.56 -22.41
C GLY A 152 -19.61 26.54 -22.48
N PHE A 153 -19.55 25.85 -23.62
CA PHE A 153 -18.38 25.12 -24.06
C PHE A 153 -17.21 26.11 -24.23
N THR A 154 -16.21 26.05 -23.35
CA THR A 154 -14.94 26.74 -23.55
C THR A 154 -13.89 25.72 -23.97
N PRO A 155 -13.02 26.03 -24.95
CA PRO A 155 -11.93 25.13 -25.33
C PRO A 155 -11.01 24.81 -24.13
N LEU A 156 -10.86 25.77 -23.21
CA LEU A 156 -10.14 25.58 -21.95
C LEU A 156 -10.73 24.45 -21.09
N LEU A 157 -12.06 24.27 -21.07
CA LEU A 157 -12.70 23.18 -20.31
C LEU A 157 -12.35 21.79 -20.90
N LEU A 158 -12.27 21.67 -22.22
CA LEU A 158 -11.82 20.42 -22.86
C LEU A 158 -10.35 20.12 -22.55
N GLU A 159 -9.48 21.13 -22.63
CA GLU A 159 -8.07 20.95 -22.27
C GLU A 159 -7.92 20.47 -20.81
N ARG A 160 -8.73 21.00 -19.89
CA ARG A 160 -8.74 20.57 -18.49
C ARG A 160 -9.25 19.13 -18.33
N LEU A 161 -10.28 18.72 -19.08
CA LEU A 161 -10.74 17.33 -19.09
C LEU A 161 -9.68 16.38 -19.66
N ASP A 162 -8.98 16.77 -20.72
CA ASP A 162 -7.86 16.00 -21.27
C ASP A 162 -6.70 15.87 -20.28
N HIS A 163 -6.39 16.94 -19.53
CA HIS A 163 -5.39 16.88 -18.46
C HIS A 163 -5.80 15.92 -17.33
N LEU A 164 -7.07 15.92 -16.94
CA LEU A 164 -7.59 14.98 -15.95
C LEU A 164 -7.50 13.53 -16.44
N ARG A 165 -7.81 13.28 -17.71
CA ARG A 165 -7.68 11.96 -18.34
C ARG A 165 -6.23 11.48 -18.35
N LYS A 166 -5.30 12.35 -18.77
CA LYS A 166 -3.85 12.07 -18.74
C LYS A 166 -3.33 11.80 -17.32
N ALA A 167 -3.86 12.49 -16.31
CA ALA A 167 -3.50 12.26 -14.91
C ALA A 167 -4.00 10.89 -14.42
N LEU A 168 -5.22 10.49 -14.79
CA LEU A 168 -5.78 9.18 -14.47
C LEU A 168 -5.03 8.02 -15.14
N ASP A 169 -4.50 8.24 -16.35
CA ASP A 169 -3.74 7.22 -17.08
C ASP A 169 -2.28 7.12 -16.63
N ARG A 170 -1.68 8.19 -16.11
CA ARG A 170 -0.30 8.20 -15.56
C ARG A 170 -0.17 7.69 -14.14
N ALA A 171 -1.24 7.66 -13.37
CA ALA A 171 -1.26 7.11 -12.02
C ALA A 171 -1.38 5.57 -11.98
N ALA A 172 -1.37 4.92 -13.15
CA ALA A 172 -1.36 3.46 -13.35
C ALA A 172 0.05 2.96 -13.65
#